data_AF-A0A434V915-F1
#
_entry.id   AF-A0A434V915-F1
#
_cell.length_a   1.000
_cell.length_b   1.000
_cell.length_c   1.000
_cell.angle_alpha   90.00
_cell.angle_beta   90.00
_cell.angle_gamma   90.00
#
_symmetry.space_group_name_H-M   'P 1'
#
loop_
_entity.id
_entity.type
_entity.pdbx_description
1 polymer ?
#
loop_
_entity_poly.entity_id
_entity_poly.type
_entity_poly.pdbx_seq_one_letter_code
_entity_poly.pdbx_strand_id
1 'polypeptide(L)'
;GSLDGLLRLPHEFILTQSFAIEDRVTAMRRINTISNQVSGSDEAGTTVEDLVHAGADKLAGGEVVFGQHHMTVMALAADVPGLNRSLSDITAELSRMSIVPVRETLNTELAFWAQLPGNFSYIARRALISSLNFAGLFSGHNFPSGQREGLHWKRPIALLETTSQTAYYFNFHVHDVGHFTVFGPTGSGKTVVLSFLMAQAMRISPRPRCVYFDYMRGAELFIRALGGRYEVMEPMQATGFAPFQLEDTAENRTFLEGLLRYILTPDDGSLDVAEMRVINTAVDKVYKIPRQQRTFELLPEVLRGSLAPGMNDLAARIEPWLDLGDKGWLFNNPVDLVDFSKPVVGFDMTKILADKKLRSAALLYIFHRLEEIIDGTPLLMFLDEGWKLLDDEVFAAFINETLKTIRRRNGV
;
A
#
# COMPACT_ATOMS: atom_id res chain seq x y z
N GLY A 1 18.03 13.92 -15.04
CA GLY A 1 19.24 14.08 -15.85
C GLY A 1 18.90 14.32 -17.28
N SER A 2 19.88 14.77 -18.06
CA SER A 2 19.69 15.06 -19.48
C SER A 2 19.24 13.82 -20.24
N LEU A 3 19.65 12.61 -19.82
CA LEU A 3 19.35 11.34 -20.48
C LEU A 3 18.09 10.60 -19.96
N ASP A 4 17.35 11.16 -19.00
CA ASP A 4 16.21 10.46 -18.36
C ASP A 4 15.11 10.07 -19.35
N GLY A 5 15.01 10.80 -20.47
CA GLY A 5 14.07 10.49 -21.53
C GLY A 5 14.29 9.12 -22.17
N LEU A 6 15.54 8.64 -22.22
CA LEU A 6 15.85 7.29 -22.70
C LEU A 6 15.21 6.20 -21.81
N LEU A 7 15.07 6.45 -20.51
CA LEU A 7 14.49 5.48 -19.57
C LEU A 7 12.99 5.25 -19.81
N ARG A 8 12.32 6.14 -20.56
CA ARG A 8 10.89 6.04 -20.90
C ARG A 8 10.64 5.30 -22.21
N LEU A 9 11.69 4.99 -22.97
CA LEU A 9 11.55 4.29 -24.23
C LEU A 9 11.18 2.83 -23.96
N PRO A 10 10.21 2.26 -24.70
CA PRO A 10 9.77 0.88 -24.51
C PRO A 10 10.72 -0.13 -25.19
N HIS A 11 12.03 0.07 -25.02
CA HIS A 11 13.08 -0.68 -25.70
C HIS A 11 14.15 -1.12 -24.72
N GLU A 12 14.68 -2.32 -24.93
CA GLU A 12 15.85 -2.78 -24.20
C GLU A 12 17.13 -2.14 -24.80
N PHE A 13 17.97 -1.56 -23.96
CA PHE A 13 19.25 -0.99 -24.39
C PHE A 13 20.27 -0.98 -23.25
N ILE A 14 21.55 -0.87 -23.61
CA ILE A 14 22.66 -0.63 -22.68
C ILE A 14 23.22 0.76 -22.97
N LEU A 15 23.14 1.66 -21.97
CA LEU A 15 23.81 2.95 -21.99
C LEU A 15 25.11 2.83 -21.21
N THR A 16 26.24 2.99 -21.89
CA THR A 16 27.55 3.02 -21.24
C THR A 16 28.14 4.41 -21.34
N GLN A 17 28.69 4.89 -20.22
CA GLN A 17 29.51 6.09 -20.18
C GLN A 17 30.84 5.83 -19.48
N SER A 18 31.89 6.50 -19.94
CA SER A 18 33.21 6.50 -19.30
C SER A 18 33.72 7.92 -19.22
N PHE A 19 34.37 8.29 -18.11
CA PHE A 19 34.96 9.60 -17.92
C PHE A 19 36.35 9.43 -17.29
N ALA A 20 37.39 9.71 -18.07
CA ALA A 20 38.78 9.67 -17.61
C ALA A 20 39.31 11.10 -17.46
N ILE A 21 39.62 11.50 -16.23
CA ILE A 21 40.13 12.85 -15.92
C ILE A 21 41.43 13.08 -16.69
N GLU A 22 41.53 14.24 -17.34
CA GLU A 22 42.71 14.67 -18.08
C GLU A 22 43.60 15.55 -17.21
N ASP A 23 44.91 15.52 -17.44
CA ASP A 23 45.82 16.44 -16.78
C ASP A 23 45.45 17.91 -17.10
N ARG A 24 45.52 18.78 -16.08
CA ARG A 24 45.09 20.17 -16.18
C ARG A 24 45.86 20.95 -17.25
N VAL A 25 47.16 20.72 -17.41
CA VAL A 25 47.98 21.42 -18.42
C VAL A 25 47.56 20.98 -19.82
N THR A 26 47.33 19.67 -20.00
CA THR A 26 46.84 19.11 -21.27
C THR A 26 45.45 19.62 -21.62
N ALA A 27 44.53 19.63 -20.66
CA ALA A 27 43.18 20.15 -20.84
C ALA A 27 43.18 21.65 -21.19
N MET A 28 43.94 22.49 -20.47
CA MET A 28 44.09 23.91 -20.78
C MET A 28 44.65 24.15 -22.18
N ARG A 29 45.67 23.39 -22.60
CA ARG A 29 46.22 23.50 -23.96
C ARG A 29 45.15 23.20 -25.02
N ARG A 30 44.31 22.19 -24.79
CA ARG A 30 43.24 21.82 -25.72
C ARG A 30 42.15 22.89 -25.77
N ILE A 31 41.73 23.42 -24.62
CA ILE A 31 40.74 24.49 -24.54
C ILE A 31 41.25 25.75 -25.26
N ASN A 32 42.50 26.15 -25.04
CA ASN A 32 43.09 27.30 -25.75
C ASN A 32 43.14 27.08 -27.27
N THR A 33 43.39 25.84 -27.72
CA THR A 33 43.34 25.50 -29.15
C THR A 33 41.93 25.70 -29.70
N ILE A 34 40.90 25.25 -28.97
CA ILE A 34 39.50 25.44 -29.36
C ILE A 34 39.13 26.92 -29.35
N SER A 35 39.54 27.68 -28.33
CA SER A 35 39.31 29.13 -28.26
C SER A 35 39.85 29.84 -29.49
N ASN A 36 41.11 29.60 -29.85
CA ASN A 36 41.72 30.20 -31.04
C ASN A 36 41.00 29.81 -32.35
N GLN A 37 40.46 28.59 -32.43
CA GLN A 37 39.67 28.15 -33.58
C GLN A 37 38.32 28.88 -33.65
N VAL A 38 37.63 29.03 -32.51
CA VAL A 38 36.34 29.73 -32.42
C VAL A 38 36.52 31.21 -32.77
N SER A 39 37.53 31.88 -32.19
CA SER A 39 37.85 33.28 -32.50
C SER A 39 38.20 33.53 -33.98
N GLY A 40 38.66 32.48 -34.69
CA GLY A 40 38.98 32.53 -36.13
C GLY A 40 37.86 32.06 -37.05
N SER A 41 36.66 31.81 -36.52
CA SER A 41 35.50 31.27 -37.25
C SER A 41 34.32 32.25 -37.25
N ASP A 42 33.23 31.88 -37.93
CA ASP A 42 31.98 32.64 -37.92
C ASP A 42 31.29 32.67 -36.53
N GLU A 43 31.80 31.91 -35.55
CA GLU A 43 31.32 31.92 -34.16
C GLU A 43 32.07 32.90 -33.25
N ALA A 44 32.98 33.71 -33.80
CA ALA A 44 33.65 34.76 -33.05
C ALA A 44 32.65 35.81 -32.53
N GLY A 45 32.80 36.22 -31.27
CA GLY A 45 31.92 37.15 -30.56
C GLY A 45 30.54 36.58 -30.21
N THR A 46 30.33 35.28 -30.38
CA THR A 46 29.08 34.60 -30.01
C THR A 46 29.16 34.00 -28.61
N THR A 47 28.03 33.50 -28.10
CA THR A 47 27.96 32.79 -26.83
C THR A 47 28.85 31.54 -26.78
N VAL A 48 29.25 30.97 -27.92
CA VAL A 48 30.16 29.82 -27.95
C VAL A 48 31.56 30.22 -27.50
N GLU A 49 32.07 31.37 -27.95
CA GLU A 49 33.37 31.89 -27.52
C GLU A 49 33.37 32.20 -26.02
N ASP A 50 32.31 32.85 -25.53
CA ASP A 50 32.11 33.13 -24.10
C ASP A 50 32.12 31.85 -23.25
N LEU A 51 31.43 30.79 -23.71
CA LEU A 51 31.37 29.51 -23.01
C LEU A 51 32.73 28.79 -22.96
N VAL A 52 33.54 28.92 -24.02
CA VAL A 52 34.91 28.37 -24.05
C VAL A 52 35.80 29.09 -23.05
N HIS A 53 35.75 30.43 -23.01
CA HIS A 53 36.50 31.22 -22.03
C HIS A 53 36.05 30.93 -20.59
N ALA A 54 34.75 30.90 -20.33
CA ALA A 54 34.21 30.54 -19.03
C ALA A 54 34.64 29.12 -18.59
N GLY A 55 34.73 28.17 -19.53
CA GLY A 55 35.25 26.83 -19.27
C GLY A 55 36.73 26.83 -18.89
N ALA A 56 37.55 27.63 -19.57
CA ALA A 56 38.97 27.81 -19.28
C ALA A 56 39.19 28.41 -17.89
N ASP A 57 38.43 29.46 -17.55
CA ASP A 57 38.50 30.13 -16.26
C ASP A 57 38.10 29.20 -15.11
N LYS A 58 37.02 28.43 -15.28
CA LYS A 58 36.60 27.44 -14.27
C LYS A 58 37.65 26.34 -14.07
N LEU A 59 38.31 25.88 -15.13
CA LEU A 59 39.41 24.92 -15.01
C LEU A 59 40.63 25.56 -14.33
N ALA A 60 40.92 26.83 -14.62
CA ALA A 60 42.00 27.58 -13.98
C ALA A 60 41.73 27.84 -12.49
N GLY A 61 40.48 28.14 -12.13
CA GLY A 61 40.03 28.28 -10.75
C GLY A 61 39.94 26.97 -9.98
N GLY A 62 39.96 25.81 -10.67
CA GLY A 62 39.79 24.50 -10.06
C GLY A 62 38.34 24.17 -9.69
N GLU A 63 37.37 24.92 -10.22
CA GLU A 63 35.94 24.69 -10.00
C GLU A 63 35.44 23.44 -10.74
N VAL A 64 36.06 23.13 -11.89
CA VAL A 64 35.75 21.93 -12.69
C VAL A 64 37.04 21.23 -13.10
N VAL A 65 36.93 19.93 -13.34
CA VAL A 65 37.97 19.17 -14.05
C VAL A 65 37.47 18.84 -15.45
N PHE A 66 38.36 18.70 -16.41
CA PHE A 66 38.01 18.19 -17.74
C PHE A 66 38.49 16.75 -17.88
N GLY A 67 37.74 15.94 -18.63
CA GLY A 67 38.06 14.55 -18.84
C GLY A 67 37.58 14.06 -20.20
N GLN A 68 38.22 13.00 -20.67
CA GLN A 68 37.84 12.27 -21.87
C GLN A 68 36.57 11.48 -21.56
N HIS A 69 35.47 11.90 -22.17
CA HIS A 69 34.17 11.25 -22.08
C HIS A 69 33.91 10.38 -23.29
N HIS A 70 33.31 9.22 -23.03
CA HIS A 70 32.80 8.28 -24.01
C HIS A 70 31.37 7.93 -23.63
N MET A 71 30.49 7.86 -24.62
CA MET A 71 29.10 7.44 -24.45
C MET A 71 28.66 6.58 -25.63
N THR A 72 28.10 5.41 -25.33
CA THR A 72 27.49 4.51 -26.32
C THR A 72 26.10 4.07 -25.85
N VAL A 73 25.18 3.92 -26.79
CA VAL A 73 23.87 3.30 -26.56
C VAL A 73 23.76 2.09 -27.47
N MET A 74 23.71 0.90 -26.89
CA MET A 74 23.54 -0.36 -27.60
C MET A 74 22.07 -0.81 -27.50
N ALA A 75 21.33 -0.69 -28.59
CA ALA A 75 19.96 -1.17 -28.70
C ALA A 75 19.91 -2.71 -28.81
N LEU A 76 18.95 -3.32 -28.12
CA LEU A 76 18.71 -4.76 -28.10
C LEU A 76 17.28 -5.05 -28.61
N ALA A 77 17.14 -6.03 -29.50
CA ALA A 77 15.85 -6.48 -30.00
C ALA A 77 15.91 -7.92 -30.50
N ALA A 78 14.78 -8.62 -30.49
CA ALA A 78 14.67 -10.01 -30.94
C ALA A 78 14.79 -10.16 -32.47
N ASP A 79 14.50 -9.10 -33.24
CA ASP A 79 14.56 -9.09 -34.70
C ASP A 79 15.03 -7.74 -35.27
N VAL A 80 15.42 -7.76 -36.55
CA VAL A 80 15.93 -6.57 -37.26
C VAL A 80 14.88 -5.45 -37.36
N PRO A 81 13.59 -5.71 -37.66
CA PRO A 81 12.56 -4.67 -37.63
C PRO A 81 12.43 -3.97 -36.27
N GLY A 82 12.45 -4.73 -35.18
CA GLY A 82 12.43 -4.22 -33.81
C GLY A 82 13.68 -3.39 -33.49
N LEU A 83 14.85 -3.86 -33.89
CA LEU A 83 16.11 -3.12 -33.72
C LEU A 83 16.05 -1.76 -34.43
N ASN A 84 15.54 -1.72 -35.66
CA ASN A 84 15.42 -0.47 -36.42
C ASN A 84 14.45 0.52 -35.75
N ARG A 85 13.34 0.04 -35.18
CA ARG A 85 12.43 0.88 -34.38
C ARG A 85 13.12 1.44 -33.13
N SER A 86 13.78 0.57 -32.36
CA SER A 86 14.54 0.96 -31.17
C SER A 86 15.60 2.02 -31.49
N LEU A 87 16.39 1.82 -32.54
CA LEU A 87 17.40 2.78 -32.99
C LEU A 87 16.78 4.12 -33.40
N SER A 88 15.63 4.11 -34.11
CA SER A 88 14.91 5.31 -34.51
C SER A 88 14.46 6.12 -33.30
N ASP A 89 13.82 5.47 -32.32
CA ASP A 89 13.27 6.13 -31.14
C ASP A 89 14.37 6.65 -30.21
N ILE A 90 15.42 5.85 -29.99
CA ILE A 90 16.62 6.29 -29.24
C ILE A 90 17.26 7.50 -29.92
N THR A 91 17.37 7.48 -31.26
CA THR A 91 17.95 8.59 -32.03
C THR A 91 17.11 9.86 -31.90
N ALA A 92 15.79 9.73 -32.01
CA ALA A 92 14.86 10.83 -31.83
C ALA A 92 14.95 11.43 -30.43
N GLU A 93 15.02 10.59 -29.40
CA GLU A 93 15.08 11.04 -28.00
C GLU A 93 16.41 11.73 -27.66
N LEU A 94 17.54 11.21 -28.16
CA LEU A 94 18.83 11.90 -28.05
C LEU A 94 18.80 13.26 -28.79
N SER A 95 18.20 13.30 -29.98
CA SER A 95 18.09 14.54 -30.77
C SER A 95 17.21 15.59 -30.07
N ARG A 96 16.16 15.17 -29.37
CA ARG A 96 15.30 16.03 -28.52
C ARG A 96 16.10 16.68 -27.38
N MET A 97 17.19 16.06 -26.94
CA MET A 97 18.13 16.57 -25.93
C MET A 97 19.27 17.39 -26.56
N SER A 98 19.19 17.71 -27.86
CA SER A 98 20.26 18.35 -28.63
C SER A 98 21.57 17.54 -28.68
N ILE A 99 21.48 16.22 -28.50
CA ILE A 99 22.59 15.29 -28.71
C ILE A 99 22.47 14.76 -30.13
N VAL A 100 23.53 14.85 -30.91
CA VAL A 100 23.59 14.30 -32.28
C VAL A 100 24.20 12.91 -32.22
N PRO A 101 23.41 11.82 -32.22
CA PRO A 101 23.95 10.47 -32.20
C PRO A 101 24.55 10.08 -33.55
N VAL A 102 25.57 9.24 -33.52
CA VAL A 102 26.17 8.63 -34.71
C VAL A 102 25.96 7.13 -34.63
N ARG A 103 25.30 6.55 -35.63
CA ARG A 103 25.18 5.09 -35.75
C ARG A 103 26.54 4.51 -36.14
N GLU A 104 27.12 3.71 -35.24
CA GLU A 104 28.38 3.03 -35.53
C GLU A 104 28.20 1.93 -36.60
N THR A 105 29.14 1.91 -37.55
CA THR A 105 29.22 0.91 -38.62
C THR A 105 30.59 0.26 -38.66
N LEU A 106 31.64 1.03 -38.91
CA LEU A 106 33.02 0.53 -38.97
C LEU A 106 33.57 0.18 -37.58
N ASN A 107 33.19 0.95 -36.54
CA ASN A 107 33.67 0.70 -35.18
C ASN A 107 32.67 -0.10 -34.34
N THR A 108 31.71 -0.81 -34.93
CA THR A 108 30.65 -1.51 -34.15
C THR A 108 31.25 -2.49 -33.14
N GLU A 109 32.27 -3.27 -33.54
CA GLU A 109 32.97 -4.19 -32.62
C GLU A 109 33.73 -3.44 -31.52
N LEU A 110 34.46 -2.38 -31.87
CA LEU A 110 35.19 -1.57 -30.89
C LEU A 110 34.23 -0.91 -29.89
N ALA A 111 33.11 -0.38 -30.37
CA ALA A 111 32.05 0.20 -29.55
C ALA A 111 31.41 -0.84 -28.61
N PHE A 112 31.29 -2.11 -29.05
CA PHE A 112 30.87 -3.20 -28.17
C PHE A 112 31.86 -3.41 -27.02
N TRP A 113 33.15 -3.60 -27.34
CA TRP A 113 34.17 -3.87 -26.33
C TRP A 113 34.45 -2.69 -25.40
N ALA A 114 34.29 -1.46 -25.88
CA ALA A 114 34.44 -0.23 -25.11
C ALA A 114 33.38 -0.08 -23.99
N GLN A 115 32.30 -0.87 -24.02
CA GLN A 115 31.30 -0.88 -22.95
C GLN A 115 31.81 -1.54 -21.67
N LEU A 116 32.83 -2.39 -21.76
CA LEU A 116 33.36 -3.11 -20.61
C LEU A 116 34.33 -2.24 -19.80
N PRO A 117 34.27 -2.28 -18.45
CA PRO A 117 35.20 -1.53 -17.60
C PRO A 117 36.67 -1.86 -17.93
N GLY A 118 37.50 -0.82 -18.07
CA GLY A 118 38.95 -0.96 -18.34
C GLY A 118 39.33 -1.04 -19.82
N ASN A 119 38.38 -1.24 -20.73
CA ASN A 119 38.62 -1.35 -22.17
C ASN A 119 38.78 0.01 -22.88
N PHE A 120 39.47 0.96 -22.25
CA PHE A 120 39.60 2.32 -22.78
C PHE A 120 40.32 2.39 -24.14
N SER A 121 41.15 1.41 -24.48
CA SER A 121 41.82 1.30 -25.79
C SER A 121 40.84 1.09 -26.96
N TYR A 122 39.63 0.60 -26.69
CA TYR A 122 38.60 0.36 -27.70
C TYR A 122 37.71 1.59 -27.94
N ILE A 123 37.86 2.66 -27.15
CA ILE A 123 37.08 3.90 -27.29
C ILE A 123 37.55 4.63 -28.56
N ALA A 124 36.81 4.46 -29.65
CA ALA A 124 37.08 5.12 -30.93
C ALA A 124 36.68 6.61 -30.91
N ARG A 125 35.64 6.97 -30.14
CA ARG A 125 35.12 8.33 -30.04
C ARG A 125 35.16 8.79 -28.59
N ARG A 126 36.05 9.75 -28.32
CA ARG A 126 36.14 10.46 -27.04
C ARG A 126 36.00 11.95 -27.26
N ALA A 127 35.35 12.62 -26.32
CA ALA A 127 35.24 14.07 -26.30
C ALA A 127 35.76 14.60 -24.97
N LEU A 128 36.57 15.65 -25.01
CA LEU A 128 36.99 16.34 -23.80
C LEU A 128 35.83 17.21 -23.30
N ILE A 129 35.25 16.87 -22.14
CA ILE A 129 34.14 17.63 -21.53
C ILE A 129 34.48 17.96 -20.08
N SER A 130 33.79 18.95 -19.52
CA SER A 130 33.88 19.27 -18.09
C SER A 130 33.18 18.23 -17.23
N SER A 131 33.61 18.09 -15.97
CA SER A 131 32.95 17.25 -14.97
C SER A 131 31.50 17.67 -14.72
N LEU A 132 31.18 18.96 -14.87
CA LEU A 132 29.81 19.47 -14.77
C LEU A 132 28.92 18.95 -15.91
N ASN A 133 29.42 18.96 -17.15
CA ASN A 133 28.69 18.40 -18.28
C ASN A 133 28.51 16.88 -18.13
N PHE A 134 29.56 16.19 -17.67
CA PHE A 134 29.47 14.76 -17.38
C PHE A 134 28.41 14.45 -16.31
N ALA A 135 28.35 15.21 -15.22
CA ALA A 135 27.34 15.04 -14.18
C ALA A 135 25.90 15.23 -14.71
N GLY A 136 25.71 16.15 -15.67
CA GLY A 136 24.42 16.33 -16.35
C GLY A 136 24.01 15.14 -17.22
N LEU A 137 24.98 14.47 -17.85
CA LEU A 137 24.77 13.25 -18.65
C LEU A 137 24.62 11.99 -17.80
N PHE A 138 25.28 11.93 -16.63
CA PHE A 138 25.27 10.78 -15.72
C PHE A 138 24.54 11.11 -14.41
N SER A 139 23.23 11.37 -14.48
CA SER A 139 22.46 11.73 -13.28
C SER A 139 22.08 10.54 -12.39
N GLY A 140 22.27 9.29 -12.86
CA GLY A 140 21.98 8.08 -12.08
C GLY A 140 20.51 7.90 -11.70
N HIS A 141 19.60 8.63 -12.36
CA HIS A 141 18.17 8.52 -12.10
C HIS A 141 17.65 7.16 -12.60
N ASN A 142 16.67 6.62 -11.87
CA ASN A 142 15.92 5.44 -12.29
C ASN A 142 14.49 5.51 -11.74
N PHE A 143 13.59 4.71 -12.32
CA PHE A 143 12.24 4.57 -11.79
C PHE A 143 12.25 3.76 -10.49
N PRO A 144 11.34 4.06 -9.55
CA PRO A 144 11.13 3.19 -8.41
C PRO A 144 10.86 1.76 -8.88
N SER A 145 11.60 0.80 -8.34
CA SER A 145 11.40 -0.64 -8.61
C SER A 145 10.71 -1.36 -7.46
N GLY A 146 10.39 -0.66 -6.37
CA GLY A 146 9.87 -1.29 -5.16
C GLY A 146 10.94 -2.11 -4.42
N GLN A 147 10.51 -3.11 -3.65
CA GLN A 147 11.41 -3.95 -2.85
C GLN A 147 11.27 -5.42 -3.27
N ARG A 148 12.40 -6.06 -3.57
CA ARG A 148 12.44 -7.48 -3.99
C ARG A 148 12.97 -8.41 -2.90
N GLU A 149 13.86 -7.93 -2.05
CA GLU A 149 14.58 -8.71 -1.03
C GLU A 149 14.38 -8.09 0.36
N GLY A 150 14.61 -8.86 1.42
CA GLY A 150 14.42 -8.38 2.80
C GLY A 150 12.96 -8.06 3.15
N LEU A 151 12.01 -8.77 2.52
CA LEU A 151 10.57 -8.51 2.65
C LEU A 151 10.01 -9.09 3.95
N HIS A 152 9.09 -8.35 4.57
CA HIS A 152 8.42 -8.78 5.81
C HIS A 152 7.75 -10.15 5.68
N TRP A 153 6.97 -10.34 4.61
CA TRP A 153 6.33 -11.62 4.28
C TRP A 153 7.15 -12.51 3.33
N LYS A 154 8.46 -12.22 3.20
CA LYS A 154 9.45 -13.02 2.45
C LYS A 154 9.13 -13.27 0.97
N ARG A 155 8.12 -12.61 0.41
CA ARG A 155 7.71 -12.73 -0.98
C ARG A 155 7.06 -11.42 -1.47
N PRO A 156 7.37 -10.96 -2.69
CA PRO A 156 6.68 -9.81 -3.28
C PRO A 156 5.19 -10.07 -3.40
N ILE A 157 4.36 -9.09 -3.03
CA ILE A 157 2.91 -9.22 -3.15
C ILE A 157 2.52 -9.21 -4.62
N ALA A 158 2.85 -8.16 -5.35
CA ALA A 158 2.49 -8.02 -6.75
C ALA A 158 3.63 -7.41 -7.57
N LEU A 159 3.66 -7.76 -8.85
CA LEU A 159 4.43 -7.03 -9.85
C LEU A 159 3.47 -6.06 -10.53
N LEU A 160 3.77 -4.78 -10.43
CA LEU A 160 3.02 -3.70 -11.09
C LEU A 160 3.90 -3.07 -12.17
N GLU A 161 3.26 -2.40 -13.12
CA GLU A 161 3.95 -1.68 -14.18
C GLU A 161 4.09 -0.20 -13.79
N THR A 162 5.28 0.37 -13.95
CA THR A 162 5.49 1.81 -13.78
C THR A 162 5.03 2.57 -15.03
N THR A 163 4.95 3.90 -14.96
CA THR A 163 4.66 4.74 -16.13
C THR A 163 5.69 4.65 -17.25
N SER A 164 6.83 3.99 -17.00
CA SER A 164 7.88 3.77 -17.98
C SER A 164 8.04 2.29 -18.34
N GLN A 165 6.98 1.51 -18.14
CA GLN A 165 6.92 0.09 -18.51
C GLN A 165 7.98 -0.78 -17.83
N THR A 166 8.49 -0.31 -16.67
CA THR A 166 9.40 -1.09 -15.83
C THR A 166 8.64 -1.78 -14.71
N ALA A 167 9.26 -2.81 -14.13
CA ALA A 167 8.65 -3.61 -13.09
C ALA A 167 8.75 -2.94 -11.71
N TYR A 168 7.62 -2.84 -11.00
CA TYR A 168 7.51 -2.38 -9.63
C TYR A 168 7.09 -3.52 -8.70
N TYR A 169 7.98 -3.93 -7.80
CA TYR A 169 7.71 -4.97 -6.81
C TYR A 169 6.95 -4.39 -5.62
N PHE A 170 5.63 -4.45 -5.68
CA PHE A 170 4.73 -3.95 -4.64
C PHE A 170 4.72 -4.87 -3.42
N ASN A 171 4.77 -4.24 -2.24
CA ASN A 171 4.62 -4.87 -0.94
C ASN A 171 3.78 -3.95 -0.05
N PHE A 172 2.97 -4.52 0.84
CA PHE A 172 2.21 -3.72 1.81
C PHE A 172 3.10 -3.03 2.84
N HIS A 173 4.20 -3.69 3.22
CA HIS A 173 5.02 -3.26 4.35
C HIS A 173 6.12 -2.31 3.91
N VAL A 174 6.24 -1.21 4.64
CA VAL A 174 7.50 -0.46 4.74
C VAL A 174 8.14 -0.88 6.05
N HIS A 175 9.28 -1.59 5.96
CA HIS A 175 9.84 -2.36 7.07
C HIS A 175 8.85 -3.41 7.59
N ASP A 176 8.22 -3.19 8.74
CA ASP A 176 7.23 -4.07 9.37
C ASP A 176 5.89 -3.38 9.63
N VAL A 177 5.69 -2.19 9.05
CA VAL A 177 4.41 -1.48 9.10
C VAL A 177 3.70 -1.68 7.76
N GLY A 178 2.62 -2.45 7.77
CA GLY A 178 1.76 -2.66 6.62
C GLY A 178 0.48 -1.85 6.76
N HIS A 179 0.41 -0.68 6.15
CA HIS A 179 -0.81 0.13 6.07
C HIS A 179 -0.91 0.69 4.67
N PHE A 180 -2.09 0.70 4.08
CA PHE A 180 -2.30 1.33 2.78
C PHE A 180 -3.70 1.90 2.67
N THR A 181 -3.88 2.81 1.72
CA THR A 181 -5.18 3.40 1.41
C THR A 181 -5.32 3.50 -0.09
N VAL A 182 -6.51 3.18 -0.59
CA VAL A 182 -6.85 3.25 -2.02
C VAL A 182 -7.89 4.34 -2.20
N PHE A 183 -7.53 5.38 -2.94
CA PHE A 183 -8.42 6.50 -3.26
C PHE A 183 -8.84 6.44 -4.72
N GLY A 184 -10.08 6.85 -5.00
CA GLY A 184 -10.59 6.95 -6.36
C GLY A 184 -12.10 7.20 -6.40
N PRO A 185 -12.63 7.85 -7.46
CA PRO A 185 -14.05 8.07 -7.61
C PRO A 185 -14.82 6.74 -7.73
N THR A 186 -16.14 6.80 -7.60
CA THR A 186 -16.99 5.63 -7.87
C THR A 186 -16.76 5.12 -9.29
N GLY A 187 -16.63 3.80 -9.44
CA GLY A 187 -16.35 3.17 -10.74
C GLY A 187 -14.87 3.19 -11.18
N SER A 188 -13.95 3.73 -10.39
CA SER A 188 -12.51 3.77 -10.75
C SER A 188 -11.77 2.43 -10.59
N GLY A 189 -12.46 1.36 -10.20
CA GLY A 189 -11.85 0.04 -9.99
C GLY A 189 -11.21 -0.19 -8.62
N LYS A 190 -11.57 0.58 -7.57
CA LYS A 190 -11.04 0.40 -6.21
C LYS A 190 -11.15 -1.05 -5.72
N THR A 191 -12.35 -1.62 -5.74
CA THR A 191 -12.62 -3.01 -5.34
C THR A 191 -11.84 -4.01 -6.18
N VAL A 192 -11.58 -3.72 -7.47
CA VAL A 192 -10.76 -4.56 -8.34
C VAL A 192 -9.31 -4.59 -7.85
N VAL A 193 -8.74 -3.42 -7.53
CA VAL A 193 -7.38 -3.32 -6.99
C VAL A 193 -7.27 -4.02 -5.63
N LEU A 194 -8.21 -3.79 -4.72
CA LEU A 194 -8.23 -4.45 -3.40
C LEU A 194 -8.32 -5.97 -3.53
N SER A 195 -9.24 -6.46 -4.37
CA SER A 195 -9.39 -7.90 -4.63
C SER A 195 -8.15 -8.49 -5.29
N PHE A 196 -7.54 -7.79 -6.24
CA PHE A 196 -6.28 -8.21 -6.86
C PHE A 196 -5.16 -8.36 -5.82
N LEU A 197 -4.93 -7.33 -5.00
CA LEU A 197 -3.90 -7.34 -3.97
C LEU A 197 -4.13 -8.45 -2.94
N MET A 198 -5.39 -8.63 -2.51
CA MET A 198 -5.80 -9.73 -1.62
C MET A 198 -5.52 -11.10 -2.25
N ALA A 199 -5.90 -11.31 -3.52
CA ALA A 199 -5.64 -12.56 -4.23
C ALA A 199 -4.14 -12.87 -4.32
N GLN A 200 -3.33 -11.85 -4.61
CA GLN A 200 -1.88 -11.99 -4.67
C GLN A 200 -1.27 -12.34 -3.31
N ALA A 201 -1.80 -11.77 -2.24
CA ALA A 201 -1.39 -12.04 -0.86
C ALA A 201 -1.72 -13.46 -0.39
N MET A 202 -2.74 -14.12 -0.95
CA MET A 202 -3.05 -15.52 -0.64
C MET A 202 -1.92 -16.51 -0.98
N ARG A 203 -0.88 -16.07 -1.71
CA ARG A 203 0.33 -16.87 -2.03
C ARG A 203 1.40 -16.82 -0.93
N ILE A 204 1.22 -16.01 0.11
CA ILE A 204 2.14 -15.94 1.26
C ILE A 204 2.05 -17.23 2.08
N SER A 205 3.15 -17.62 2.73
CA SER A 205 3.22 -18.79 3.61
C SER A 205 3.69 -18.37 5.01
N PRO A 206 2.91 -18.66 6.07
CA PRO A 206 1.59 -19.29 6.04
C PRO A 206 0.54 -18.42 5.33
N ARG A 207 -0.52 -19.05 4.80
CA ARG A 207 -1.57 -18.36 4.05
C ARG A 207 -2.23 -17.31 4.97
N PRO A 208 -2.34 -16.04 4.53
CA PRO A 208 -2.91 -15.00 5.38
C PRO A 208 -4.36 -15.27 5.75
N ARG A 209 -4.73 -14.88 6.97
CA ARG A 209 -6.12 -14.67 7.37
C ARG A 209 -6.58 -13.34 6.78
N CYS A 210 -7.79 -13.27 6.29
CA CYS A 210 -8.34 -12.08 5.68
C CYS A 210 -9.75 -11.82 6.19
N VAL A 211 -9.96 -10.57 6.58
CA VAL A 211 -11.26 -10.03 6.95
C VAL A 211 -11.59 -8.92 5.96
N TYR A 212 -12.75 -9.00 5.35
CA TYR A 212 -13.21 -8.01 4.38
C TYR A 212 -14.54 -7.42 4.83
N PHE A 213 -14.54 -6.14 5.18
CA PHE A 213 -15.75 -5.38 5.45
C PHE A 213 -16.22 -4.77 4.13
N ASP A 214 -17.26 -5.37 3.55
CA ASP A 214 -17.74 -5.09 2.20
C ASP A 214 -18.89 -4.07 2.21
N TYR A 215 -19.02 -3.37 1.08
CA TYR A 215 -20.07 -2.42 0.80
C TYR A 215 -20.75 -2.77 -0.53
N MET A 216 -22.08 -2.82 -0.52
CA MET A 216 -22.93 -3.20 -1.64
C MET A 216 -22.61 -4.56 -2.26
N ARG A 217 -22.07 -5.50 -1.46
CA ARG A 217 -21.70 -6.86 -1.89
C ARG A 217 -20.72 -6.91 -3.07
N GLY A 218 -19.82 -5.92 -3.18
CA GLY A 218 -18.87 -5.80 -4.28
C GLY A 218 -17.80 -6.91 -4.30
N ALA A 219 -17.42 -7.44 -3.14
CA ALA A 219 -16.40 -8.47 -2.96
C ALA A 219 -16.97 -9.88 -2.74
N GLU A 220 -18.30 -10.06 -2.62
CA GLU A 220 -18.91 -11.36 -2.30
C GLU A 220 -18.45 -12.50 -3.20
N LEU A 221 -18.59 -12.34 -4.52
CA LEU A 221 -18.24 -13.37 -5.49
C LEU A 221 -16.76 -13.76 -5.37
N PHE A 222 -15.91 -12.75 -5.17
CA PHE A 222 -14.47 -12.93 -5.00
C PHE A 222 -14.13 -13.68 -3.71
N ILE A 223 -14.74 -13.31 -2.59
CA ILE A 223 -14.53 -13.96 -1.29
C ILE A 223 -14.97 -15.42 -1.33
N ARG A 224 -16.13 -15.71 -1.92
CA ARG A 224 -16.61 -17.07 -2.13
C ARG A 224 -15.69 -17.87 -3.06
N ALA A 225 -15.18 -17.26 -4.12
CA ALA A 225 -14.23 -17.89 -5.04
C ALA A 225 -12.89 -18.27 -4.37
N LEU A 226 -12.47 -17.52 -3.34
CA LEU A 226 -11.31 -17.87 -2.51
C LEU A 226 -11.58 -19.01 -1.51
N GLY A 227 -12.80 -19.56 -1.49
CA GLY A 227 -13.23 -20.56 -0.51
C GLY A 227 -13.55 -19.96 0.87
N GLY A 228 -13.76 -18.64 0.92
CA GLY A 228 -14.09 -17.91 2.13
C GLY A 228 -15.56 -18.01 2.52
N ARG A 229 -15.85 -17.53 3.73
CA ARG A 229 -17.21 -17.35 4.25
C ARG A 229 -17.66 -15.90 4.02
N TYR A 230 -18.91 -15.69 3.65
CA TYR A 230 -19.46 -14.36 3.40
C TYR A 230 -20.79 -14.22 4.10
N GLU A 231 -20.85 -13.30 5.07
CA GLU A 231 -22.01 -13.03 5.91
C GLU A 231 -22.67 -11.71 5.50
N VAL A 232 -23.99 -11.72 5.35
CA VAL A 232 -24.77 -10.53 5.03
C VAL A 232 -25.51 -10.09 6.27
N MET A 233 -25.25 -8.87 6.74
CA MET A 233 -25.96 -8.29 7.88
C MET A 233 -27.21 -7.57 7.38
N GLU A 234 -28.32 -8.27 7.46
CA GLU A 234 -29.62 -7.79 6.99
C GLU A 234 -30.60 -7.63 8.15
N PRO A 235 -31.23 -6.45 8.30
CA PRO A 235 -32.26 -6.23 9.31
C PRO A 235 -33.34 -7.32 9.29
N MET A 236 -33.75 -7.75 10.48
CA MET A 236 -34.76 -8.80 10.71
C MET A 236 -34.32 -10.21 10.27
N GLN A 237 -33.10 -10.38 9.75
CA GLN A 237 -32.53 -11.70 9.46
C GLN A 237 -31.48 -12.05 10.51
N ALA A 238 -31.69 -13.15 11.23
CA ALA A 238 -30.79 -13.62 12.26
C ALA A 238 -29.34 -13.75 11.73
N THR A 239 -28.41 -13.01 12.32
CA THR A 239 -26.97 -13.07 11.96
C THR A 239 -26.28 -14.33 12.49
N GLY A 240 -26.87 -14.96 13.50
CA GLY A 240 -26.21 -16.01 14.27
C GLY A 240 -25.12 -15.49 15.21
N PHE A 241 -24.98 -14.18 15.41
CA PHE A 241 -24.05 -13.68 16.44
C PHE A 241 -24.66 -13.90 17.81
N ALA A 242 -23.94 -14.59 18.69
CA ALA A 242 -24.42 -14.87 20.03
C ALA A 242 -23.34 -14.57 21.08
N PRO A 243 -23.19 -13.31 21.52
CA PRO A 243 -22.12 -12.91 22.43
C PRO A 243 -22.07 -13.72 23.74
N PHE A 244 -23.23 -14.12 24.29
CA PHE A 244 -23.26 -14.94 25.52
C PHE A 244 -22.93 -16.42 25.31
N GLN A 245 -22.77 -16.87 24.07
CA GLN A 245 -22.27 -18.20 23.75
C GLN A 245 -20.74 -18.27 23.75
N LEU A 246 -20.05 -17.15 24.01
CA LEU A 246 -18.60 -17.13 24.19
C LEU A 246 -18.16 -17.91 25.43
N GLU A 247 -16.92 -18.39 25.41
CA GLU A 247 -16.33 -19.09 26.55
C GLU A 247 -16.24 -18.19 27.78
N ASP A 248 -16.30 -18.80 28.95
CA ASP A 248 -16.26 -18.09 30.22
C ASP A 248 -14.82 -17.69 30.59
N THR A 249 -14.37 -16.55 30.06
CA THR A 249 -13.05 -15.96 30.32
C THR A 249 -13.20 -14.54 30.86
N ALA A 250 -12.19 -14.05 31.60
CA ALA A 250 -12.20 -12.68 32.11
C ALA A 250 -12.28 -11.61 30.99
N GLU A 251 -11.65 -11.90 29.85
CA GLU A 251 -11.67 -11.08 28.66
C GLU A 251 -13.07 -11.02 28.02
N ASN A 252 -13.71 -12.18 27.82
CA ASN A 252 -15.07 -12.25 27.26
C ASN A 252 -16.11 -11.59 28.18
N ARG A 253 -15.95 -11.74 29.50
CA ARG A 253 -16.81 -11.04 30.47
C ARG A 253 -16.66 -9.52 30.35
N THR A 254 -15.42 -9.03 30.33
CA THR A 254 -15.13 -7.59 30.20
C THR A 254 -15.69 -7.03 28.88
N PHE A 255 -15.53 -7.78 27.79
CA PHE A 255 -16.14 -7.44 26.51
C PHE A 255 -17.67 -7.37 26.60
N LEU A 256 -18.33 -8.38 27.18
CA LEU A 256 -19.79 -8.42 27.31
C LEU A 256 -20.31 -7.29 28.20
N GLU A 257 -19.61 -6.94 29.27
CA GLU A 257 -19.92 -5.77 30.08
C GLU A 257 -19.85 -4.48 29.25
N GLY A 258 -18.79 -4.32 28.45
CA GLY A 258 -18.62 -3.19 27.55
C GLY A 258 -19.72 -3.11 26.48
N LEU A 259 -20.02 -4.25 25.84
CA LEU A 259 -21.09 -4.38 24.84
C LEU A 259 -22.45 -4.03 25.44
N LEU A 260 -22.79 -4.60 26.62
CA LEU A 260 -24.03 -4.30 27.31
C LEU A 260 -24.12 -2.82 27.71
N ARG A 261 -23.04 -2.24 28.24
CA ARG A 261 -23.01 -0.80 28.54
C ARG A 261 -23.26 0.01 27.30
N TYR A 262 -22.64 -0.33 26.17
CA TYR A 262 -22.86 0.37 24.90
C TYR A 262 -24.32 0.28 24.45
N ILE A 263 -24.91 -0.92 24.38
CA ILE A 263 -26.29 -1.09 23.89
C ILE A 263 -27.34 -0.51 24.83
N LEU A 264 -27.11 -0.51 26.14
CA LEU A 264 -28.04 -0.02 27.17
C LEU A 264 -27.88 1.48 27.50
N THR A 265 -26.80 2.12 27.04
CA THR A 265 -26.65 3.57 27.15
C THR A 265 -27.68 4.25 26.25
N PRO A 266 -28.54 5.15 26.76
CA PRO A 266 -29.49 5.92 25.95
C PRO A 266 -28.76 6.84 24.97
N ASP A 267 -29.39 7.16 23.83
CA ASP A 267 -28.74 7.96 22.78
C ASP A 267 -28.34 9.36 23.27
N ASP A 268 -29.15 9.98 24.13
CA ASP A 268 -28.89 11.32 24.72
C ASP A 268 -28.52 11.26 26.21
N GLY A 269 -27.97 10.13 26.68
CA GLY A 269 -27.79 9.88 28.10
C GLY A 269 -26.47 9.20 28.46
N SER A 270 -26.32 8.91 29.75
CA SER A 270 -25.22 8.12 30.27
C SER A 270 -25.77 7.11 31.28
N LEU A 271 -25.06 5.99 31.43
CA LEU A 271 -25.34 5.05 32.51
C LEU A 271 -24.79 5.60 33.82
N ASP A 272 -25.56 5.46 34.91
CA ASP A 272 -25.06 5.77 36.23
C ASP A 272 -24.23 4.62 36.83
N VAL A 273 -23.55 4.87 37.96
CA VAL A 273 -22.68 3.88 38.61
C VAL A 273 -23.47 2.65 39.09
N ALA A 274 -24.74 2.83 39.48
CA ALA A 274 -25.57 1.74 39.96
C ALA A 274 -26.03 0.85 38.78
N GLU A 275 -26.43 1.44 37.65
CA GLU A 275 -26.72 0.75 36.40
C GLU A 275 -25.51 -0.04 35.90
N MET A 276 -24.31 0.56 35.89
CA MET A 276 -23.09 -0.15 35.50
C MET A 276 -22.81 -1.38 36.39
N ARG A 277 -23.04 -1.28 37.71
CA ARG A 277 -22.89 -2.43 38.62
C ARG A 277 -23.92 -3.52 38.34
N VAL A 278 -25.14 -3.15 38.01
CA VAL A 278 -26.19 -4.11 37.62
C VAL A 278 -25.79 -4.84 36.34
N ILE A 279 -25.26 -4.14 35.34
CA ILE A 279 -24.77 -4.75 34.09
C ILE A 279 -23.66 -5.77 34.36
N ASN A 280 -22.65 -5.43 35.17
CA ASN A 280 -21.57 -6.36 35.51
C ASN A 280 -22.11 -7.61 36.23
N THR A 281 -23.01 -7.39 37.20
CA THR A 281 -23.66 -8.48 37.93
C THR A 281 -24.52 -9.35 37.01
N ALA A 282 -25.14 -8.77 35.98
CA ALA A 282 -25.95 -9.49 35.00
C ALA A 282 -25.09 -10.44 34.16
N VAL A 283 -23.93 -9.98 33.66
CA VAL A 283 -22.97 -10.85 32.95
C VAL A 283 -22.53 -12.01 33.84
N ASP A 284 -22.22 -11.73 35.11
CA ASP A 284 -21.83 -12.76 36.08
C ASP A 284 -22.92 -13.81 36.32
N LYS A 285 -24.18 -13.39 36.37
CA LYS A 285 -25.33 -14.28 36.52
C LYS A 285 -25.55 -15.13 35.27
N VAL A 286 -25.47 -14.55 34.08
CA VAL A 286 -25.67 -15.30 32.82
C VAL A 286 -24.62 -16.39 32.66
N TYR A 287 -23.36 -16.13 33.01
CA TYR A 287 -22.32 -17.17 32.92
C TYR A 287 -22.49 -18.35 33.90
N LYS A 288 -23.27 -18.19 34.99
CA LYS A 288 -23.61 -19.32 35.88
C LYS A 288 -24.60 -20.30 35.25
N ILE A 289 -25.29 -19.89 34.19
CA ILE A 289 -26.22 -20.74 33.44
C ILE A 289 -25.42 -21.59 32.44
N PRO A 290 -25.81 -22.85 32.15
CA PRO A 290 -25.15 -23.67 31.14
C PRO A 290 -25.09 -22.98 29.77
N ARG A 291 -23.98 -23.11 29.05
CA ARG A 291 -23.71 -22.42 27.77
C ARG A 291 -24.90 -22.48 26.81
N GLN A 292 -25.53 -23.63 26.65
CA GLN A 292 -26.63 -23.85 25.70
C GLN A 292 -27.90 -23.04 25.99
N GLN A 293 -28.03 -22.50 27.21
CA GLN A 293 -29.19 -21.71 27.63
C GLN A 293 -28.87 -20.20 27.68
N ARG A 294 -27.63 -19.79 27.42
CA ARG A 294 -27.19 -18.40 27.52
C ARG A 294 -27.63 -17.58 26.29
N THR A 295 -28.79 -16.95 26.36
CA THR A 295 -29.30 -16.07 25.31
C THR A 295 -29.59 -14.67 25.85
N PHE A 296 -29.82 -13.71 24.95
CA PHE A 296 -30.22 -12.36 25.35
C PHE A 296 -31.57 -12.35 26.08
N GLU A 297 -32.43 -13.35 25.86
CA GLU A 297 -33.72 -13.49 26.58
C GLU A 297 -33.60 -13.59 28.11
N LEU A 298 -32.42 -13.95 28.62
CA LEU A 298 -32.15 -13.96 30.07
C LEU A 298 -31.97 -12.54 30.65
N LEU A 299 -31.63 -11.57 29.81
CA LEU A 299 -31.22 -10.23 30.23
C LEU A 299 -32.30 -9.46 31.01
N PRO A 300 -33.59 -9.44 30.62
CA PRO A 300 -34.62 -8.73 31.39
C PRO A 300 -34.67 -9.16 32.85
N GLU A 301 -34.54 -10.46 33.13
CA GLU A 301 -34.59 -10.97 34.49
C GLU A 301 -33.36 -10.56 35.29
N VAL A 302 -32.16 -10.69 34.72
CA VAL A 302 -30.91 -10.36 35.43
C VAL A 302 -30.67 -8.85 35.56
N LEU A 303 -31.20 -8.04 34.63
CA LEU A 303 -31.08 -6.58 34.60
C LEU A 303 -32.09 -5.85 35.48
N ARG A 304 -33.24 -6.47 35.83
CA ARG A 304 -34.18 -5.88 36.82
C ARG A 304 -33.52 -5.62 38.17
N GLY A 305 -32.47 -6.39 38.51
CA GLY A 305 -31.55 -6.07 39.61
C GLY A 305 -32.25 -5.73 40.93
N SER A 306 -31.65 -4.82 41.69
CA SER A 306 -32.22 -4.23 42.93
C SER A 306 -32.58 -2.75 42.76
N LEU A 307 -32.63 -2.25 41.53
CA LEU A 307 -32.97 -0.86 41.23
C LEU A 307 -34.48 -0.67 41.30
N ALA A 308 -34.93 0.53 41.67
CA ALA A 308 -36.35 0.85 41.71
C ALA A 308 -36.93 0.79 40.28
N PRO A 309 -38.07 0.11 40.06
CA PRO A 309 -38.70 0.06 38.74
C PRO A 309 -39.03 1.47 38.24
N GLY A 310 -38.68 1.75 36.99
CA GLY A 310 -38.96 3.01 36.32
C GLY A 310 -39.27 2.80 34.85
N MET A 311 -39.93 3.77 34.20
CA MET A 311 -40.35 3.66 32.79
C MET A 311 -39.19 3.54 31.78
N ASN A 312 -37.93 3.69 32.21
CA ASN A 312 -36.74 3.61 31.37
C ASN A 312 -35.61 2.86 32.09
N ASP A 313 -35.95 1.79 32.82
CA ASP A 313 -34.95 0.93 33.46
C ASP A 313 -34.17 0.07 32.44
N LEU A 314 -33.11 -0.60 32.90
CA LEU A 314 -32.25 -1.41 32.03
C LEU A 314 -33.02 -2.58 31.36
N ALA A 315 -34.07 -3.09 32.01
CA ALA A 315 -34.88 -4.17 31.48
C ALA A 315 -35.76 -3.69 30.31
N ALA A 316 -36.31 -2.47 30.37
CA ALA A 316 -37.00 -1.85 29.25
C ALA A 316 -36.03 -1.54 28.09
N ARG A 317 -34.81 -1.06 28.38
CA ARG A 317 -33.82 -0.69 27.34
C ARG A 317 -33.28 -1.89 26.55
N ILE A 318 -33.33 -3.10 27.10
CA ILE A 318 -32.91 -4.30 26.37
C ILE A 318 -34.01 -4.86 25.45
N GLU A 319 -35.30 -4.53 25.66
CA GLU A 319 -36.41 -5.09 24.87
C GLU A 319 -36.23 -4.98 23.34
N PRO A 320 -35.78 -3.84 22.76
CA PRO A 320 -35.47 -3.74 21.33
C PRO A 320 -34.46 -4.78 20.83
N TRP A 321 -33.51 -5.18 21.68
CA TRP A 321 -32.46 -6.16 21.41
C TRP A 321 -32.90 -7.62 21.61
N LEU A 322 -34.17 -7.83 21.99
CA LEU A 322 -34.80 -9.15 22.06
C LEU A 322 -35.73 -9.39 20.87
N ASP A 323 -36.39 -8.33 20.40
CA ASP A 323 -37.33 -8.38 19.29
C ASP A 323 -36.62 -8.56 17.94
N LEU A 324 -36.88 -9.68 17.26
CA LEU A 324 -36.38 -9.94 15.90
C LEU A 324 -36.89 -8.92 14.87
N GLY A 325 -38.03 -8.28 15.12
CA GLY A 325 -38.58 -7.19 14.30
C GLY A 325 -37.88 -5.85 14.47
N ASP A 326 -36.99 -5.70 15.46
CA ASP A 326 -36.22 -4.48 15.72
C ASP A 326 -34.70 -4.75 15.68
N LYS A 327 -34.04 -4.96 16.83
CA LYS A 327 -32.58 -5.15 16.93
C LYS A 327 -32.17 -6.56 17.37
N GLY A 328 -33.11 -7.39 17.79
CA GLY A 328 -32.85 -8.73 18.31
C GLY A 328 -32.22 -9.69 17.31
N TRP A 329 -32.47 -9.49 16.02
CA TRP A 329 -31.84 -10.28 14.95
C TRP A 329 -30.30 -10.22 14.98
N LEU A 330 -29.71 -9.17 15.56
CA LEU A 330 -28.27 -9.02 15.64
C LEU A 330 -27.64 -9.92 16.70
N PHE A 331 -28.17 -10.04 17.92
CA PHE A 331 -27.49 -10.77 19.02
C PHE A 331 -28.34 -11.80 19.77
N ASN A 332 -29.67 -11.78 19.61
CA ASN A 332 -30.56 -12.73 20.28
C ASN A 332 -30.61 -14.07 19.52
N ASN A 333 -29.43 -14.66 19.30
CA ASN A 333 -29.27 -15.93 18.62
C ASN A 333 -28.92 -17.03 19.64
N PRO A 334 -29.44 -18.26 19.48
CA PRO A 334 -29.21 -19.35 20.45
C PRO A 334 -27.80 -19.96 20.36
N VAL A 335 -27.13 -19.82 19.21
CA VAL A 335 -25.82 -20.40 18.93
C VAL A 335 -24.98 -19.35 18.20
N ASP A 336 -23.71 -19.23 18.59
CA ASP A 336 -22.76 -18.38 17.86
C ASP A 336 -22.32 -19.09 16.58
N LEU A 337 -22.65 -18.50 15.43
CA LEU A 337 -22.32 -19.02 14.11
C LEU A 337 -21.08 -18.35 13.50
N VAL A 338 -20.43 -17.41 14.20
CA VAL A 338 -19.20 -16.78 13.72
C VAL A 338 -18.07 -17.81 13.69
N ASP A 339 -17.59 -18.10 12.47
CA ASP A 339 -16.54 -19.07 12.22
C ASP A 339 -15.37 -18.46 11.44
N PHE A 340 -14.22 -18.41 12.10
CA PHE A 340 -12.95 -17.98 11.54
C PHE A 340 -12.01 -19.15 11.19
N SER A 341 -12.52 -20.39 11.17
CA SER A 341 -11.77 -21.55 10.69
C SER A 341 -11.35 -21.40 9.22
N LYS A 342 -12.11 -20.62 8.44
CA LYS A 342 -11.76 -20.24 7.08
C LYS A 342 -10.79 -19.07 7.10
N PRO A 343 -9.71 -19.11 6.29
CA PRO A 343 -8.74 -18.02 6.23
C PRO A 343 -9.30 -16.76 5.59
N VAL A 344 -10.49 -16.78 4.98
CA VAL A 344 -11.09 -15.61 4.36
C VAL A 344 -12.54 -15.49 4.85
N VAL A 345 -12.85 -14.35 5.46
CA VAL A 345 -14.19 -14.02 5.96
C VAL A 345 -14.58 -12.63 5.46
N GLY A 346 -15.79 -12.51 4.92
CA GLY A 346 -16.39 -11.26 4.48
C GLY A 346 -17.66 -10.93 5.25
N PHE A 347 -17.86 -9.64 5.53
CA PHE A 347 -19.08 -9.11 6.14
C PHE A 347 -19.65 -8.00 5.26
N ASP A 348 -20.86 -8.20 4.70
CA ASP A 348 -21.64 -7.09 4.15
C ASP A 348 -22.29 -6.34 5.30
N MET A 349 -21.89 -5.09 5.50
CA MET A 349 -22.49 -4.22 6.53
C MET A 349 -23.41 -3.17 5.93
N THR A 350 -23.64 -3.20 4.63
CA THR A 350 -24.29 -2.15 3.84
C THR A 350 -25.60 -1.67 4.46
N LYS A 351 -26.46 -2.61 4.88
CA LYS A 351 -27.81 -2.32 5.39
C LYS A 351 -27.81 -1.78 6.82
N ILE A 352 -26.74 -1.96 7.58
CA ILE A 352 -26.63 -1.44 8.95
C ILE A 352 -25.78 -0.19 9.06
N LEU A 353 -25.09 0.23 7.99
CA LEU A 353 -24.21 1.41 8.04
C LEU A 353 -24.92 2.71 8.46
N ALA A 354 -26.22 2.82 8.21
CA ALA A 354 -27.01 4.01 8.55
C ALA A 354 -27.45 4.06 10.03
N ASP A 355 -27.59 2.91 10.70
CA ASP A 355 -27.94 2.85 12.13
C ASP A 355 -26.65 2.79 12.95
N LYS A 356 -26.30 3.93 13.58
CA LYS A 356 -25.09 4.05 14.40
C LYS A 356 -25.04 2.99 15.50
N LYS A 357 -26.17 2.70 16.17
CA LYS A 357 -26.21 1.79 17.31
C LYS A 357 -25.98 0.35 16.88
N LEU A 358 -26.66 -0.09 15.82
CA LEU A 358 -26.49 -1.44 15.26
C LEU A 358 -25.08 -1.61 14.67
N ARG A 359 -24.61 -0.61 13.92
CA ARG A 359 -23.29 -0.60 13.30
C ARG A 359 -22.18 -0.76 14.34
N SER A 360 -22.10 0.12 15.35
CA SER A 360 -21.01 0.02 16.32
C SER A 360 -21.10 -1.28 17.13
N ALA A 361 -22.31 -1.73 17.48
CA ALA A 361 -22.48 -2.96 18.25
C ALA A 361 -21.99 -4.19 17.46
N ALA A 362 -22.37 -4.30 16.18
CA ALA A 362 -21.88 -5.35 15.29
C ALA A 362 -20.34 -5.31 15.18
N LEU A 363 -19.76 -4.12 14.97
CA LEU A 363 -18.31 -3.93 14.86
C LEU A 363 -17.57 -4.33 16.14
N LEU A 364 -18.06 -3.91 17.32
CA LEU A 364 -17.50 -4.31 18.61
C LEU A 364 -17.41 -5.83 18.73
N TYR A 365 -18.49 -6.54 18.36
CA TYR A 365 -18.51 -7.99 18.43
C TYR A 365 -17.58 -8.65 17.40
N ILE A 366 -17.65 -8.25 16.13
CA ILE A 366 -16.77 -8.80 15.08
C ILE A 366 -15.32 -8.64 15.48
N PHE A 367 -14.94 -7.46 15.97
CA PHE A 367 -13.56 -7.20 16.39
C PHE A 367 -13.14 -8.02 17.59
N HIS A 368 -13.97 -8.14 18.62
CA HIS A 368 -13.69 -9.03 19.74
C HIS A 368 -13.38 -10.46 19.27
N ARG A 369 -14.22 -11.00 18.38
CA ARG A 369 -14.00 -12.33 17.80
C ARG A 369 -12.76 -12.40 16.92
N LEU A 370 -12.38 -11.30 16.27
CA LEU A 370 -11.16 -11.21 15.48
C LEU A 370 -9.92 -11.23 16.35
N GLU A 371 -9.93 -10.60 17.52
CA GLU A 371 -8.76 -10.60 18.40
C GLU A 371 -8.40 -12.02 18.89
N GLU A 372 -9.40 -12.87 19.11
CA GLU A 372 -9.20 -14.28 19.48
C GLU A 372 -8.40 -15.09 18.43
N ILE A 373 -8.40 -14.65 17.17
CA ILE A 373 -7.74 -15.35 16.07
C ILE A 373 -6.40 -14.72 15.68
N ILE A 374 -5.90 -13.72 16.40
CA ILE A 374 -4.63 -13.09 16.08
C ILE A 374 -3.50 -13.85 16.78
N ASP A 375 -2.95 -14.84 16.08
CA ASP A 375 -1.91 -15.76 16.59
C ASP A 375 -0.51 -15.51 15.98
N GLY A 376 -0.36 -14.41 15.24
CA GLY A 376 0.87 -14.07 14.51
C GLY A 376 0.93 -14.62 13.08
N THR A 377 -0.06 -15.42 12.65
CA THR A 377 -0.30 -15.68 11.23
C THR A 377 -0.56 -14.36 10.50
N PRO A 378 -0.04 -14.17 9.26
CA PRO A 378 -0.29 -12.96 8.49
C PRO A 378 -1.79 -12.62 8.45
N LEU A 379 -2.14 -11.36 8.74
CA LEU A 379 -3.52 -10.87 8.75
C LEU A 379 -3.69 -9.78 7.69
N LEU A 380 -4.83 -9.78 7.02
CA LEU A 380 -5.26 -8.72 6.11
C LEU A 380 -6.62 -8.22 6.56
N MET A 381 -6.75 -6.92 6.82
CA MET A 381 -8.03 -6.27 7.12
C MET A 381 -8.36 -5.26 6.02
N PHE A 382 -9.39 -5.57 5.23
CA PHE A 382 -9.88 -4.68 4.19
C PHE A 382 -11.16 -3.98 4.64
N LEU A 383 -11.19 -2.66 4.45
CA LEU A 383 -12.32 -1.79 4.76
C LEU A 383 -12.77 -1.10 3.47
N ASP A 384 -13.79 -1.64 2.81
CA ASP A 384 -14.38 -0.97 1.65
C ASP A 384 -15.30 0.18 2.11
N GLU A 385 -15.25 1.31 1.40
CA GLU A 385 -15.93 2.56 1.79
C GLU A 385 -15.71 2.97 3.27
N GLY A 386 -14.48 2.80 3.76
CA GLY A 386 -14.13 2.99 5.17
C GLY A 386 -14.44 4.36 5.77
N TRP A 387 -14.66 5.41 4.97
CA TRP A 387 -15.02 6.74 5.49
C TRP A 387 -16.35 6.73 6.27
N LYS A 388 -17.34 5.93 5.86
CA LYS A 388 -18.61 5.79 6.61
C LYS A 388 -18.40 5.13 7.96
N LEU A 389 -17.41 4.25 8.06
CA LEU A 389 -17.03 3.60 9.30
C LEU A 389 -16.20 4.55 10.17
N LEU A 390 -15.37 5.42 9.58
CA LEU A 390 -14.59 6.43 10.30
C LEU A 390 -15.46 7.53 10.94
N ASP A 391 -16.68 7.76 10.46
CA ASP A 391 -17.66 8.63 11.11
C ASP A 391 -18.19 8.05 12.45
N ASP A 392 -17.90 6.79 12.74
CA ASP A 392 -18.26 6.13 13.99
C ASP A 392 -17.15 6.26 15.02
N GLU A 393 -17.40 6.96 16.13
CA GLU A 393 -16.38 7.19 17.17
C GLU A 393 -15.81 5.89 17.76
N VAL A 394 -16.63 4.85 17.92
CA VAL A 394 -16.19 3.55 18.44
C VAL A 394 -15.24 2.90 17.44
N PHE A 395 -15.62 2.91 16.16
CA PHE A 395 -14.79 2.36 15.09
C PHE A 395 -13.51 3.17 14.88
N ALA A 396 -13.58 4.50 14.89
CA ALA A 396 -12.43 5.37 14.73
C ALA A 396 -11.41 5.15 15.86
N ALA A 397 -11.86 5.00 17.11
CA ALA A 397 -11.00 4.65 18.22
C ALA A 397 -10.33 3.29 18.00
N PHE A 398 -11.10 2.28 17.60
CA PHE A 398 -10.59 0.93 17.31
C PHE A 398 -9.57 0.92 16.17
N ILE A 399 -9.83 1.59 15.05
CA ILE A 399 -8.89 1.68 13.93
C ILE A 399 -7.63 2.41 14.38
N ASN A 400 -7.73 3.50 15.13
CA ASN A 400 -6.56 4.20 15.65
C ASN A 400 -5.69 3.31 16.56
N GLU A 401 -6.29 2.42 17.35
CA GLU A 401 -5.57 1.45 18.17
C GLU A 401 -4.99 0.31 17.32
N THR A 402 -5.77 -0.23 16.40
CA THR A 402 -5.37 -1.29 15.47
C THR A 402 -4.19 -0.82 14.61
N LEU A 403 -4.24 0.39 14.06
CA LEU A 403 -3.15 0.96 13.27
C LEU A 403 -1.83 1.05 14.06
N LYS A 404 -1.90 1.23 15.38
CA LYS A 404 -0.71 1.26 16.26
C LYS A 404 -0.20 -0.13 16.61
N THR A 405 -1.08 -1.13 16.66
CA THR A 405 -0.78 -2.47 17.17
C THR A 405 -0.63 -3.54 16.09
N ILE A 406 -1.13 -3.32 14.87
CA ILE A 406 -1.18 -4.32 13.79
C ILE A 406 0.20 -4.86 13.43
N ARG A 407 1.24 -4.03 13.55
CA ARG A 407 2.65 -4.42 13.36
C ARG A 407 3.04 -5.61 14.24
N ARG A 408 2.62 -5.58 15.51
CA ARG A 408 2.90 -6.68 16.46
C ARG A 408 2.07 -7.93 16.16
N ARG A 409 0.98 -7.76 15.40
CA ARG A 409 0.01 -8.77 15.01
C ARG A 409 0.29 -9.37 13.63
N ASN A 410 1.41 -8.98 12.97
CA ASN A 410 1.77 -9.41 11.61
C ASN A 410 0.66 -9.13 10.57
N GLY A 411 -0.03 -8.00 10.72
CA GLY A 411 -1.17 -7.65 9.87
C GLY A 411 -0.97 -6.42 9.00
N VAL A 412 -1.87 -6.28 8.01
CA VAL A 412 -2.02 -5.14 7.10
C VAL A 412 -3.43 -4.60 7.16
#